data_AF-A0A3D0QEE4-F1
#
_entry.id   AF-A0A3D0QEE4-F1
#
_cell.length_a   1.000
_cell.length_b   1.000
_cell.length_c   1.000
_cell.angle_alpha   90.00
_cell.angle_beta   90.00
_cell.angle_gamma   90.00
#
_symmetry.space_group_name_H-M   'P 1'
#
loop_
_entity.id
_entity.type
_entity.pdbx_description
1 polymer ?
#
loop_
_entity_poly.entity_id
_entity_poly.type
_entity_poly.pdbx_seq_one_letter_code
_entity_poly.pdbx_strand_id
1 'polypeptide(L)'
;TGMHRVLKPGRYAVLVVGDSIYNGTLYKGAESLSKVADDVGLETLSIIERQIHNTRRSFITAGRRATTEKLLVLQKPPEKVRVWLQAPPYKLWPYEAILRKREIESVLGVKVVGKDEQSYSLTIDPYIMSEARRLVFTHGVSRSVFDVEPTWQAIIENGFGSQPSARKDPKYVTHGLHPYKGKFYPQLAKGLMNLCGLKPGTRLLDPFCGSGTTLLEGYLNGHRTYGCDMHPLAAKIAKAKTGVLEINPDVVRETVGTLVKRIDQAPSRFSDERDEFREECVEEIEKWFPLPVVRKLNWLLRSIRSVSDGVLRDFLEVVLSSIIRDVSQQDPNDLRIRRRKRPIEDANVLGLFLKALDTQYRRIDRFWSVRGYSFTKFQPTRVLEGDSRQWKTFDMLGIEESNIDMILTSPPYATALPYIDTDRLSLLVLFGIDASGRRPLEQNLVGSREIITGERKRLEKRLTEHDASALPKKLHGYLLDLYKRVSKANVGFRRENMPALLFRFVLDMESILRNCYRALRPGGDAMVVIGDNRMRVGHDYERIATTDFVQEIAIASDFKMVERMDISVTTENLVHMKNAITENVVLWLCKPTR
;
A
#
# COMPACT_ATOMS: atom_id res chain seq x y z
N THR A 1 -24.44 -43.15 10.95
CA THR A 1 -24.64 -42.46 12.25
C THR A 1 -23.63 -42.87 13.33
N GLY A 2 -23.34 -44.16 13.54
CA GLY A 2 -22.38 -44.61 14.58
C GLY A 2 -20.98 -43.98 14.49
N MET A 3 -20.38 -43.96 13.29
CA MET A 3 -19.07 -43.33 13.05
C MET A 3 -19.09 -41.82 13.33
N HIS A 4 -20.12 -41.10 12.86
CA HIS A 4 -20.30 -39.67 13.15
C HIS A 4 -20.37 -39.38 14.66
N ARG A 5 -21.05 -40.23 15.44
CA ARG A 5 -21.16 -40.08 16.90
C ARG A 5 -19.80 -40.19 17.59
N VAL A 6 -18.96 -41.15 17.20
CA VAL A 6 -17.70 -41.45 17.92
C VAL A 6 -16.50 -40.65 17.43
N LEU A 7 -16.53 -40.15 16.19
CA LEU A 7 -15.48 -39.26 15.67
C LEU A 7 -15.47 -37.94 16.45
N LYS A 8 -14.27 -37.48 16.82
CA LYS A 8 -14.08 -36.10 17.28
C LYS A 8 -14.27 -35.14 16.09
N PRO A 9 -14.82 -33.93 16.28
CA PRO A 9 -14.93 -32.95 15.21
C PRO A 9 -13.58 -32.69 14.53
N GLY A 10 -13.58 -32.57 13.20
CA GLY A 10 -12.39 -32.40 12.37
C GLY A 10 -11.55 -33.67 12.16
N ARG A 11 -11.94 -34.82 12.71
CA ARG A 11 -11.23 -36.10 12.52
C ARG A 11 -11.82 -36.97 11.41
N TYR A 12 -10.99 -37.88 10.93
CA TYR A 12 -11.25 -38.66 9.73
C TYR A 12 -11.70 -40.10 10.04
N ALA A 13 -12.56 -40.64 9.20
CA ALA A 13 -12.78 -42.07 9.05
C ALA A 13 -12.38 -42.49 7.64
N VAL A 14 -11.69 -43.61 7.51
CA VAL A 14 -11.31 -44.17 6.20
C VAL A 14 -11.99 -45.53 6.06
N LEU A 15 -12.81 -45.67 5.02
CA LEU A 15 -13.51 -46.91 4.71
C LEU A 15 -12.85 -47.58 3.51
N VAL A 16 -12.46 -48.84 3.66
CA VAL A 16 -11.96 -49.67 2.56
C VAL A 16 -13.16 -50.37 1.92
N VAL A 17 -13.48 -50.02 0.68
CA VAL A 17 -14.69 -50.47 -0.02
C VAL A 17 -14.33 -50.90 -1.44
N GLY A 18 -14.71 -52.12 -1.81
CA GLY A 18 -14.63 -52.60 -3.19
C GLY A 18 -15.92 -52.34 -3.95
N ASP A 19 -15.81 -52.16 -5.27
CA ASP A 19 -16.98 -52.22 -6.14
C ASP A 19 -17.48 -53.67 -6.24
N SER A 20 -18.80 -53.83 -6.41
CA SER A 20 -19.42 -55.17 -6.48
C SER A 20 -20.16 -55.35 -7.80
N ILE A 21 -20.18 -56.59 -8.31
CA ILE A 21 -20.92 -56.95 -9.53
C ILE A 21 -21.98 -57.97 -9.14
N TYR A 22 -23.24 -57.65 -9.46
CA TYR A 22 -24.40 -58.51 -9.23
C TYR A 22 -25.29 -58.50 -10.49
N ASN A 23 -25.64 -59.69 -11.00
CA ASN A 23 -26.38 -59.86 -12.26
C ASN A 23 -25.81 -59.05 -13.45
N GLY A 24 -24.49 -58.94 -13.55
CA GLY A 24 -23.83 -58.18 -14.62
C GLY A 24 -23.78 -56.66 -14.41
N THR A 25 -24.45 -56.13 -13.39
CA THR A 25 -24.46 -54.70 -13.07
C THR A 25 -23.37 -54.35 -12.07
N LEU A 26 -22.61 -53.28 -12.35
CA LEU A 26 -21.57 -52.74 -11.48
C LEU A 26 -22.19 -51.78 -10.45
N TYR A 27 -21.94 -52.05 -9.17
CA TYR A 27 -22.32 -51.21 -8.05
C TYR A 27 -21.08 -50.55 -7.45
N LYS A 28 -21.04 -49.23 -7.56
CA LYS A 28 -19.96 -48.37 -7.07
C LYS A 28 -20.07 -48.13 -5.57
N GLY A 29 -19.36 -48.93 -4.79
CA GLY A 29 -19.57 -49.04 -3.34
C GLY A 29 -19.17 -47.77 -2.60
N ALA A 30 -17.98 -47.23 -2.90
CA ALA A 30 -17.47 -46.02 -2.28
C ALA A 30 -18.33 -44.79 -2.62
N GLU A 31 -18.75 -44.66 -3.88
CA GLU A 31 -19.60 -43.56 -4.34
C GLU A 31 -21.00 -43.62 -3.73
N SER A 32 -21.52 -44.82 -3.52
CA SER A 32 -22.82 -45.01 -2.84
C SER A 32 -22.73 -44.67 -1.36
N LEU A 33 -21.65 -45.10 -0.69
CA LEU A 33 -21.41 -44.79 0.71
C LEU A 33 -21.09 -43.31 0.96
N SER A 34 -20.47 -42.62 0.00
CA SER A 34 -20.24 -41.18 0.04
C SER A 34 -21.56 -40.41 0.16
N LYS A 35 -22.57 -40.76 -0.64
CA LYS A 35 -23.91 -40.14 -0.55
C LYS A 35 -24.56 -40.37 0.83
N VAL A 36 -24.44 -41.59 1.36
CA VAL A 36 -24.98 -41.92 2.69
C VAL A 36 -24.19 -41.22 3.81
N ALA A 37 -22.89 -40.98 3.61
CA ALA A 37 -22.05 -40.25 4.55
C ALA A 37 -22.55 -38.81 4.72
N ASP A 38 -22.90 -38.14 3.61
CA ASP A 38 -23.46 -36.80 3.61
C ASP A 38 -24.77 -36.74 4.42
N ASP A 39 -25.67 -37.72 4.23
CA ASP A 39 -26.95 -37.81 4.96
C ASP A 39 -26.79 -38.00 6.48
N VAL A 40 -25.65 -38.55 6.93
CA VAL A 40 -25.36 -38.76 8.36
C VAL A 40 -24.41 -37.72 8.95
N GLY A 41 -24.16 -36.62 8.22
CA GLY A 41 -23.37 -35.48 8.67
C GLY A 41 -21.86 -35.68 8.62
N LEU A 42 -21.36 -36.58 7.76
CA LEU A 42 -19.93 -36.72 7.45
C LEU A 42 -19.66 -36.13 6.07
N GLU A 43 -18.53 -35.45 5.89
CA GLU A 43 -18.11 -34.90 4.59
C GLU A 43 -17.19 -35.88 3.87
N THR A 44 -17.44 -36.11 2.58
CA THR A 44 -16.53 -36.88 1.73
C THR A 44 -15.37 -35.99 1.24
N LEU A 45 -14.14 -36.31 1.64
CA LEU A 45 -12.96 -35.56 1.21
C LEU A 45 -12.34 -36.10 -0.08
N SER A 46 -12.24 -37.42 -0.19
CA SER A 46 -11.69 -38.06 -1.39
C SER A 46 -12.06 -39.54 -1.46
N ILE A 47 -12.03 -40.09 -2.68
CA ILE A 47 -12.09 -41.51 -2.95
C ILE A 47 -10.79 -41.88 -3.66
N ILE A 48 -9.92 -42.64 -2.99
CA ILE A 48 -8.61 -43.02 -3.50
C ILE A 48 -8.68 -44.44 -4.02
N GLU A 49 -8.31 -44.67 -5.29
CA GLU A 49 -8.25 -46.00 -5.86
C GLU A 49 -6.89 -46.65 -5.60
N ARG A 50 -6.90 -47.90 -5.13
CA ARG A 50 -5.70 -48.67 -4.77
C ARG A 50 -5.71 -50.03 -5.45
N GLN A 51 -4.62 -50.37 -6.13
CA GLN A 51 -4.41 -51.68 -6.75
C GLN A 51 -4.15 -52.75 -5.68
N ILE A 52 -4.86 -53.89 -5.78
CA ILE A 52 -4.69 -55.02 -4.86
C ILE A 52 -3.65 -55.99 -5.44
N HIS A 53 -2.58 -56.24 -4.67
CA HIS A 53 -1.50 -57.13 -5.08
C HIS A 53 -1.99 -58.57 -5.34
N ASN A 54 -1.50 -59.20 -6.41
CA ASN A 54 -2.00 -60.49 -6.92
C ASN A 54 -1.95 -61.65 -5.89
N THR A 55 -1.06 -61.57 -4.90
CA THR A 55 -0.76 -62.62 -3.91
C THR A 55 -1.53 -62.51 -2.59
N ARG A 56 -2.32 -61.44 -2.35
CA ARG A 56 -3.08 -61.23 -1.10
C ARG A 56 -4.60 -61.37 -1.29
N ARG A 57 -5.03 -62.21 -2.23
CA ARG A 57 -6.44 -62.38 -2.60
C ARG A 57 -7.08 -63.54 -1.84
N SER A 58 -8.20 -63.27 -1.15
CA SER A 58 -8.90 -64.25 -0.32
C SER A 58 -9.88 -65.17 -1.08
N PHE A 59 -10.17 -64.90 -2.36
CA PHE A 59 -11.13 -65.66 -3.17
C PHE A 59 -10.51 -66.00 -4.53
N ILE A 60 -10.33 -67.30 -4.81
CA ILE A 60 -9.63 -67.83 -6.00
C ILE A 60 -10.63 -68.25 -7.11
N THR A 61 -11.94 -68.34 -6.83
CA THR A 61 -12.91 -68.85 -7.80
C THR A 61 -13.40 -67.77 -8.77
N ALA A 62 -13.53 -68.16 -10.05
CA ALA A 62 -13.56 -67.35 -11.27
C ALA A 62 -14.78 -66.42 -11.51
N GLY A 63 -15.28 -65.75 -10.48
CA GLY A 63 -16.36 -64.77 -10.62
C GLY A 63 -16.23 -63.63 -9.62
N ARG A 64 -15.48 -62.58 -10.00
CA ARG A 64 -15.53 -61.17 -9.53
C ARG A 64 -14.14 -60.55 -9.56
N ARG A 65 -13.75 -59.98 -10.70
CA ARG A 65 -12.53 -59.18 -10.82
C ARG A 65 -12.82 -57.74 -10.39
N ALA A 66 -12.56 -57.40 -9.13
CA ALA A 66 -12.20 -56.04 -8.73
C ALA A 66 -10.69 -56.04 -8.52
N THR A 67 -9.93 -55.49 -9.47
CA THR A 67 -8.46 -55.33 -9.36
C THR A 67 -8.07 -54.17 -8.46
N THR A 68 -9.05 -53.39 -8.01
CA THR A 68 -8.88 -52.19 -7.22
C THR A 68 -9.81 -52.22 -6.00
N GLU A 69 -9.31 -51.73 -4.86
CA GLU A 69 -10.14 -51.29 -3.73
C GLU A 69 -10.16 -49.77 -3.71
N LYS A 70 -11.23 -49.18 -3.18
CA LYS A 70 -11.32 -47.74 -2.96
C LYS A 70 -11.23 -47.44 -1.47
N LEU A 71 -10.46 -46.42 -1.13
CA LEU A 71 -10.43 -45.81 0.20
C LEU A 71 -11.33 -44.58 0.16
N LEU A 72 -12.50 -44.67 0.80
CA LEU A 72 -13.38 -43.53 1.02
C LEU A 72 -12.93 -42.79 2.28
N VAL A 73 -12.40 -41.58 2.11
CA VAL A 73 -11.95 -40.72 3.22
C VAL A 73 -13.08 -39.77 3.58
N LEU A 74 -13.64 -39.97 4.77
CA LEU A 74 -14.70 -39.16 5.37
C LEU A 74 -14.13 -38.31 6.51
N GLN A 75 -14.72 -37.16 6.75
CA GLN A 75 -14.40 -36.30 7.90
C GLN A 75 -15.67 -35.95 8.66
N LYS A 76 -15.60 -35.93 10.00
CA LYS A 76 -16.63 -35.27 10.79
C LYS A 76 -16.40 -33.75 10.71
N PRO A 77 -17.40 -32.96 10.28
CA PRO A 77 -17.27 -31.50 10.23
C PRO A 77 -16.77 -30.96 11.57
N PRO A 78 -15.88 -29.97 11.58
CA PRO A 78 -15.47 -29.33 12.82
C PRO A 78 -16.67 -28.66 13.50
N GLU A 79 -16.68 -28.68 14.83
CA GLU A 79 -17.64 -27.88 15.59
C GLU A 79 -17.18 -26.43 15.61
N LYS A 80 -18.13 -25.50 15.49
CA LYS A 80 -17.83 -24.08 15.58
C LYS A 80 -17.20 -23.76 16.93
N VAL A 81 -16.19 -22.90 16.91
CA VAL A 81 -15.43 -22.52 18.09
C VAL A 81 -15.74 -21.08 18.46
N ARG A 82 -15.86 -20.83 19.76
CA ARG A 82 -15.91 -19.46 20.27
C ARG A 82 -14.50 -18.88 20.31
N VAL A 83 -14.35 -17.69 19.74
CA VAL A 83 -13.10 -16.93 19.72
C VAL A 83 -13.32 -15.53 20.24
N TRP A 84 -12.27 -14.95 20.83
CA TRP A 84 -12.23 -13.56 21.28
C TRP A 84 -11.18 -12.80 20.48
N LEU A 85 -11.58 -11.67 19.92
CA LEU A 85 -10.76 -10.79 19.10
C LEU A 85 -10.43 -9.52 19.89
N GLN A 86 -9.15 -9.36 20.22
CA GLN A 86 -8.64 -8.25 21.02
C GLN A 86 -8.22 -7.09 20.13
N ALA A 87 -8.66 -5.88 20.49
CA ALA A 87 -8.24 -4.66 19.84
C ALA A 87 -6.72 -4.41 20.01
N PRO A 88 -6.12 -3.51 19.22
CA PRO A 88 -4.78 -3.03 19.46
C PRO A 88 -4.69 -2.33 20.83
N PRO A 89 -3.51 -2.29 21.44
CA PRO A 89 -3.29 -1.63 22.75
C PRO A 89 -3.43 -0.11 22.70
N TYR A 90 -3.39 0.49 21.50
CA TYR A 90 -3.58 1.92 21.31
C TYR A 90 -5.06 2.25 21.07
N LYS A 91 -5.45 3.47 21.42
CA LYS A 91 -6.82 3.95 21.19
C LYS A 91 -7.11 4.06 19.69
N LEU A 92 -8.10 3.31 19.22
CA LEU A 92 -8.63 3.44 17.86
C LEU A 92 -9.34 4.79 17.68
N TRP A 93 -9.21 5.37 16.49
CA TRP A 93 -10.08 6.46 16.08
C TRP A 93 -11.49 5.96 15.79
N PRO A 94 -12.52 6.82 15.87
CA PRO A 94 -13.91 6.41 15.65
C PRO A 94 -14.12 5.66 14.32
N TYR A 95 -13.52 6.14 13.23
CA TYR A 95 -13.64 5.47 11.94
C TYR A 95 -12.83 4.17 11.88
N GLU A 96 -11.74 4.03 12.64
CA GLU A 96 -10.97 2.77 12.72
C GLU A 96 -11.74 1.69 13.47
N ALA A 97 -12.54 2.05 14.48
CA ALA A 97 -13.44 1.11 15.14
C ALA A 97 -14.53 0.60 14.18
N ILE A 98 -15.07 1.48 13.32
CA ILE A 98 -16.00 1.11 12.25
C ILE A 98 -15.31 0.18 11.25
N LEU A 99 -14.12 0.54 10.76
CA LEU A 99 -13.35 -0.28 9.83
C LEU A 99 -12.99 -1.64 10.45
N ARG A 100 -12.60 -1.69 11.72
CA ARG A 100 -12.33 -2.93 12.46
C ARG A 100 -13.52 -3.87 12.39
N LYS A 101 -14.71 -3.37 12.73
CA LYS A 101 -15.93 -4.19 12.70
C LYS A 101 -16.17 -4.73 11.30
N ARG A 102 -16.16 -3.86 10.28
CA ARG A 102 -16.40 -4.25 8.88
C ARG A 102 -15.35 -5.23 8.35
N GLU A 103 -14.09 -5.04 8.73
CA GLU A 103 -12.99 -5.92 8.40
C GLU A 103 -13.20 -7.32 8.97
N ILE A 104 -13.57 -7.43 10.26
CA ILE A 104 -13.88 -8.71 10.90
C ILE A 104 -15.03 -9.40 10.16
N GLU A 105 -16.10 -8.66 9.84
CA GLU A 105 -17.26 -9.21 9.14
C GLU A 105 -16.92 -9.68 7.72
N SER A 106 -16.07 -8.95 7.00
CA SER A 106 -15.62 -9.30 5.65
C SER A 106 -14.66 -10.49 5.64
N VAL A 107 -13.63 -10.47 6.49
CA VAL A 107 -12.57 -11.50 6.51
C VAL A 107 -13.08 -12.83 7.08
N LEU A 108 -13.94 -12.79 8.10
CA LEU A 108 -14.45 -14.00 8.76
C LEU A 108 -15.83 -14.43 8.29
N GLY A 109 -16.52 -13.63 7.46
CA GLY A 109 -17.87 -13.97 6.97
C GLY A 109 -18.92 -14.12 8.07
N VAL A 110 -18.73 -13.48 9.23
CA VAL A 110 -19.65 -13.54 10.38
C VAL A 110 -20.05 -12.13 10.80
N LYS A 111 -21.29 -11.95 11.26
CA LYS A 111 -21.73 -10.67 11.82
C LYS A 111 -21.18 -10.48 13.22
N VAL A 112 -20.67 -9.29 13.51
CA VAL A 112 -20.17 -8.95 14.84
C VAL A 112 -21.33 -8.47 15.71
N VAL A 113 -21.57 -9.18 16.81
CA VAL A 113 -22.60 -8.86 17.80
C VAL A 113 -21.92 -8.42 19.09
N GLY A 114 -21.90 -7.12 19.37
CA GLY A 114 -21.29 -6.55 20.57
C GLY A 114 -21.15 -5.03 20.50
N LYS A 115 -21.29 -4.35 21.64
CA LYS A 115 -21.06 -2.89 21.78
C LYS A 115 -19.64 -2.56 22.25
N ASP A 116 -18.88 -3.55 22.71
CA ASP A 116 -17.52 -3.35 23.20
C ASP A 116 -16.52 -3.34 22.03
N GLU A 117 -16.00 -2.16 21.71
CA GLU A 117 -14.98 -1.96 20.67
C GLU A 117 -13.61 -2.52 21.06
N GLN A 118 -13.39 -2.93 22.31
CA GLN A 118 -12.11 -3.48 22.78
C GLN A 118 -12.03 -5.00 22.59
N SER A 119 -13.15 -5.72 22.72
CA SER A 119 -13.17 -7.18 22.59
C SER A 119 -14.46 -7.68 21.93
N TYR A 120 -14.32 -8.33 20.78
CA TYR A 120 -15.44 -9.03 20.13
C TYR A 120 -15.37 -10.53 20.41
N SER A 121 -16.51 -11.15 20.73
CA SER A 121 -16.65 -12.60 20.89
C SER A 121 -17.49 -13.16 19.75
N LEU A 122 -16.97 -14.13 19.01
CA LEU A 122 -17.62 -14.70 17.83
C LEU A 122 -17.59 -16.23 17.88
N THR A 123 -18.57 -16.85 17.24
CA THR A 123 -18.59 -18.30 17.01
C THR A 123 -18.30 -18.55 15.54
N ILE A 124 -17.12 -19.06 15.22
CA ILE A 124 -16.61 -19.22 13.86
C ILE A 124 -16.30 -20.68 13.54
N ASP A 125 -16.23 -21.02 12.25
CA ASP A 125 -15.65 -22.29 11.82
C ASP A 125 -14.13 -22.30 12.14
N PRO A 126 -13.57 -23.37 12.74
CA PRO A 126 -12.13 -23.46 12.97
C PRO A 126 -11.26 -23.26 11.72
N TYR A 127 -11.76 -23.60 10.52
CA TYR A 127 -11.02 -23.41 9.27
C TYR A 127 -10.81 -21.95 8.89
N ILE A 128 -11.69 -21.04 9.33
CA ILE A 128 -11.54 -19.60 9.07
C ILE A 128 -10.79 -18.87 10.20
N MET A 129 -10.45 -19.57 11.29
CA MET A 129 -9.69 -18.97 12.40
C MET A 129 -8.32 -18.46 11.93
N SER A 130 -7.68 -19.15 10.98
CA SER A 130 -6.41 -18.69 10.40
C SER A 130 -6.55 -17.36 9.65
N GLU A 131 -7.71 -17.07 9.05
CA GLU A 131 -7.95 -15.79 8.37
C GLU A 131 -7.98 -14.61 9.36
N ALA A 132 -8.31 -14.84 10.63
CA ALA A 132 -8.26 -13.80 11.67
C ALA A 132 -6.84 -13.22 11.85
N ARG A 133 -5.79 -13.97 11.47
CA ARG A 133 -4.40 -13.48 11.49
C ARG A 133 -4.16 -12.33 10.51
N ARG A 134 -5.06 -12.12 9.54
CA ARG A 134 -4.97 -11.07 8.51
C ARG A 134 -5.49 -9.72 8.98
N LEU A 135 -6.29 -9.69 10.05
CA LEU A 135 -6.93 -8.48 10.55
C LEU A 135 -5.89 -7.40 10.90
N VAL A 136 -6.18 -6.15 10.56
CA VAL A 136 -5.31 -4.99 10.80
C VAL A 136 -5.64 -4.31 12.12
N PHE A 137 -6.93 -4.13 12.42
CA PHE A 137 -7.36 -3.45 13.65
C PHE A 137 -7.69 -4.45 14.76
N THR A 138 -7.11 -5.65 14.74
CA THR A 138 -7.22 -6.66 15.78
C THR A 138 -5.83 -7.22 16.00
N HIS A 139 -5.35 -7.23 17.25
CA HIS A 139 -3.98 -7.65 17.59
C HIS A 139 -3.90 -9.03 18.24
N GLY A 140 -5.00 -9.55 18.77
CA GLY A 140 -5.03 -10.86 19.42
C GLY A 140 -6.26 -11.66 19.02
N VAL A 141 -6.06 -12.97 18.83
CA VAL A 141 -7.11 -13.96 18.61
C VAL A 141 -6.94 -15.02 19.68
N SER A 142 -7.98 -15.33 20.45
CA SER A 142 -7.89 -16.30 21.53
C SER A 142 -9.08 -17.23 21.57
N ARG A 143 -8.86 -18.47 22.04
CA ARG A 143 -9.91 -19.46 22.34
C ARG A 143 -10.17 -19.61 23.85
N SER A 144 -9.31 -19.01 24.66
CA SER A 144 -9.46 -18.94 26.10
C SER A 144 -8.74 -17.69 26.60
N VAL A 145 -9.03 -17.28 27.84
CA VAL A 145 -8.40 -16.10 28.47
C VAL A 145 -6.87 -16.25 28.60
N PHE A 146 -6.34 -17.48 28.48
CA PHE A 146 -4.93 -17.80 28.72
C PHE A 146 -4.08 -17.94 27.45
N ASP A 147 -4.69 -17.96 26.25
CA ASP A 147 -3.98 -18.29 25.01
C ASP A 147 -4.36 -17.33 23.88
N VAL A 148 -3.59 -16.23 23.78
CA VAL A 148 -3.78 -15.16 22.81
C VAL A 148 -2.72 -15.28 21.72
N GLU A 149 -3.15 -15.65 20.53
CA GLU A 149 -2.32 -15.64 19.34
C GLU A 149 -2.29 -14.23 18.72
N PRO A 150 -1.12 -13.65 18.44
CA PRO A 150 -1.04 -12.35 17.80
C PRO A 150 -1.39 -12.44 16.32
N THR A 151 -2.08 -11.41 15.80
CA THR A 151 -2.28 -11.27 14.36
C THR A 151 -0.97 -10.88 13.66
N TRP A 152 -0.93 -11.02 12.33
CA TRP A 152 0.23 -10.58 11.55
C TRP A 152 0.52 -9.09 11.76
N GLN A 153 -0.52 -8.26 11.91
CA GLN A 153 -0.36 -6.83 12.21
C GLN A 153 0.34 -6.61 13.56
N ALA A 154 -0.09 -7.33 14.60
CA ALA A 154 0.52 -7.23 15.93
C ALA A 154 2.01 -7.61 15.90
N ILE A 155 2.36 -8.67 15.16
CA ILE A 155 3.74 -9.15 15.05
C ILE A 155 4.65 -8.10 14.37
N ILE A 156 4.23 -7.54 13.24
CA ILE A 156 5.07 -6.56 12.52
C ILE A 156 5.17 -5.23 13.26
N GLU A 157 4.15 -4.82 14.02
CA GLU A 157 4.17 -3.58 14.81
C GLU A 157 4.91 -3.74 16.15
N ASN A 158 4.58 -4.77 16.93
CA ASN A 158 5.02 -4.93 18.33
C ASN A 158 5.91 -6.16 18.59
N GLY A 159 5.97 -7.11 17.65
CA GLY A 159 6.71 -8.35 17.81
C GLY A 159 5.95 -9.30 18.73
N PHE A 160 6.66 -10.20 19.41
CA PHE A 160 6.09 -11.11 20.41
C PHE A 160 6.16 -10.55 21.84
N GLY A 161 6.46 -9.26 22.00
CA GLY A 161 6.66 -8.65 23.31
C GLY A 161 5.40 -8.71 24.18
N SER A 162 5.60 -8.97 25.48
CA SER A 162 4.55 -9.07 26.50
C SER A 162 3.92 -7.72 26.89
N GLN A 163 4.53 -6.60 26.52
CA GLN A 163 3.97 -5.25 26.69
C GLN A 163 3.97 -4.50 25.36
N PRO A 164 2.90 -4.61 24.57
CA PRO A 164 2.81 -3.90 23.30
C PRO A 164 2.59 -2.40 23.55
N SER A 165 3.14 -1.56 22.67
CA SER A 165 3.12 -0.11 22.84
C SER A 165 1.69 0.44 22.85
N ALA A 166 1.34 1.24 23.85
CA ALA A 166 0.08 1.99 23.88
C ALA A 166 0.00 3.10 22.81
N ARG A 167 1.09 3.35 22.08
CA ARG A 167 1.16 4.29 20.97
C ARG A 167 1.28 3.56 19.64
N LYS A 168 0.38 3.89 18.70
CA LYS A 168 0.41 3.45 17.31
C LYS A 168 1.72 3.88 16.63
N ASP A 169 2.46 2.94 16.06
CA ASP A 169 3.65 3.22 15.25
C ASP A 169 3.32 3.05 13.75
N PRO A 170 3.13 4.11 12.97
CA PRO A 170 2.92 4.00 11.51
C PRO A 170 4.22 3.76 10.74
N LYS A 171 5.36 3.56 11.41
CA LYS A 171 6.69 3.46 10.81
C LYS A 171 7.27 2.04 10.86
N TYR A 172 6.48 1.03 11.18
CA TYR A 172 6.91 -0.37 11.23
C TYR A 172 7.51 -0.83 9.89
N VAL A 173 8.35 -1.88 9.96
CA VAL A 173 9.11 -2.41 8.82
C VAL A 173 9.85 -1.26 8.11
N THR A 174 9.50 -0.91 6.87
CA THR A 174 10.18 0.14 6.09
C THR A 174 9.31 1.37 5.82
N HIS A 175 8.13 1.49 6.45
CA HIS A 175 7.27 2.68 6.32
C HIS A 175 7.93 3.97 6.81
N GLY A 176 8.86 3.84 7.75
CA GLY A 176 9.65 4.93 8.30
C GLY A 176 10.95 5.24 7.58
N LEU A 177 11.19 4.68 6.39
CA LEU A 177 12.45 4.81 5.65
C LEU A 177 12.78 6.27 5.27
N HIS A 178 11.76 7.07 4.92
CA HIS A 178 11.93 8.47 4.56
C HIS A 178 10.75 9.33 5.07
N PRO A 179 10.98 10.57 5.54
CA PRO A 179 9.92 11.49 5.99
C PRO A 179 9.13 12.13 4.84
N TYR A 180 8.81 11.35 3.79
CA TYR A 180 8.02 11.80 2.64
C TYR A 180 6.63 12.27 3.07
N LYS A 181 6.18 13.39 2.49
CA LYS A 181 4.93 14.08 2.88
C LYS A 181 3.76 13.67 1.99
N GLY A 182 2.53 13.88 2.47
CA GLY A 182 1.31 13.58 1.69
C GLY A 182 1.03 12.09 1.53
N LYS A 183 1.22 11.30 2.59
CA LYS A 183 0.90 9.86 2.62
C LYS A 183 -0.26 9.58 3.57
N PHE A 184 -1.11 8.61 3.24
CA PHE A 184 -1.99 8.00 4.24
C PHE A 184 -1.22 6.97 5.08
N TYR A 185 -1.77 6.58 6.23
CA TYR A 185 -1.11 5.68 7.17
C TYR A 185 -1.29 4.20 6.76
N PRO A 186 -0.32 3.32 7.05
CA PRO A 186 -0.30 1.95 6.55
C PRO A 186 -1.54 1.10 6.87
N GLN A 187 -2.02 1.17 8.11
CA GLN A 187 -3.12 0.33 8.58
C GLN A 187 -4.43 0.60 7.81
N LEU A 188 -4.64 1.83 7.28
CA LEU A 188 -5.77 2.11 6.39
C LEU A 188 -5.67 1.29 5.11
N ALA A 189 -4.48 1.23 4.50
CA ALA A 189 -4.29 0.53 3.24
C ALA A 189 -4.68 -0.94 3.37
N LYS A 190 -4.12 -1.62 4.37
CA LYS A 190 -4.43 -3.02 4.64
C LYS A 190 -5.89 -3.24 5.00
N GLY A 191 -6.48 -2.36 5.81
CA GLY A 191 -7.91 -2.42 6.13
C GLY A 191 -8.79 -2.37 4.87
N LEU A 192 -8.49 -1.45 3.94
CA LEU A 192 -9.20 -1.35 2.65
C LEU A 192 -9.00 -2.59 1.78
N MET A 193 -7.78 -3.16 1.71
CA MET A 193 -7.52 -4.42 0.99
C MET A 193 -8.35 -5.58 1.56
N ASN A 194 -8.44 -5.68 2.88
CA ASN A 194 -9.20 -6.73 3.56
C ASN A 194 -10.71 -6.56 3.34
N LEU A 195 -11.24 -5.33 3.29
CA LEU A 195 -12.65 -5.08 2.97
C LEU A 195 -13.05 -5.60 1.59
N CYS A 196 -12.16 -5.52 0.60
CA CYS A 196 -12.37 -6.05 -0.75
C CYS A 196 -12.28 -7.59 -0.83
N GLY A 197 -12.04 -8.30 0.28
CA GLY A 197 -11.98 -9.77 0.30
C GLY A 197 -10.87 -10.35 -0.58
N LEU A 198 -9.77 -9.61 -0.78
CA LEU A 198 -8.69 -10.03 -1.66
C LEU A 198 -8.04 -11.34 -1.18
N LYS A 199 -7.78 -12.25 -2.11
CA LYS A 199 -7.00 -13.45 -1.83
C LYS A 199 -5.49 -13.14 -1.97
N PRO A 200 -4.62 -13.86 -1.27
CA PRO A 200 -3.19 -13.76 -1.55
C PRO A 200 -2.88 -14.08 -3.02
N GLY A 201 -1.86 -13.44 -3.56
CA GLY A 201 -1.44 -13.56 -4.96
C GLY A 201 -2.15 -12.63 -5.94
N THR A 202 -3.19 -11.90 -5.52
CA THR A 202 -3.84 -10.89 -6.36
C THR A 202 -2.91 -9.74 -6.73
N ARG A 203 -3.23 -9.08 -7.83
CA ARG A 203 -2.50 -7.95 -8.42
C ARG A 203 -3.12 -6.63 -7.97
N LEU A 204 -2.33 -5.83 -7.28
CA LEU A 204 -2.69 -4.53 -6.74
C LEU A 204 -1.95 -3.42 -7.49
N LEU A 205 -2.66 -2.39 -7.91
CA LEU A 205 -2.06 -1.22 -8.57
C LEU A 205 -2.23 0.06 -7.73
N ASP A 206 -1.16 0.84 -7.64
CA ASP A 206 -1.17 2.23 -7.17
C ASP A 206 -0.57 3.16 -8.25
N PRO A 207 -1.40 3.86 -9.06
CA PRO A 207 -0.94 4.78 -10.11
C PRO A 207 -0.41 6.13 -9.58
N PHE A 208 -0.38 6.32 -8.26
CA PHE A 208 0.22 7.46 -7.57
C PHE A 208 0.96 6.93 -6.32
N CYS A 209 1.88 6.01 -6.53
CA CYS A 209 2.40 5.21 -5.42
C CYS A 209 3.15 6.03 -4.37
N GLY A 210 3.59 7.25 -4.71
CA GLY A 210 4.35 8.10 -3.82
C GLY A 210 5.53 7.35 -3.23
N SER A 211 5.69 7.43 -1.90
CA SER A 211 6.71 6.66 -1.17
C SER A 211 6.42 5.16 -1.02
N GLY A 212 5.33 4.63 -1.59
CA GLY A 212 5.03 3.19 -1.66
C GLY A 212 4.30 2.60 -0.45
N THR A 213 3.38 3.33 0.20
CA THR A 213 2.59 2.78 1.33
C THR A 213 1.72 1.61 0.88
N THR A 214 0.94 1.78 -0.18
CA THR A 214 0.11 0.72 -0.78
C THR A 214 0.93 -0.49 -1.18
N LEU A 215 2.08 -0.25 -1.82
CA LEU A 215 2.93 -1.31 -2.36
C LEU A 215 3.55 -2.15 -1.23
N LEU A 216 4.04 -1.52 -0.17
CA LEU A 216 4.56 -2.24 0.98
C LEU A 216 3.46 -3.02 1.70
N GLU A 217 2.28 -2.42 1.92
CA GLU A 217 1.17 -3.16 2.54
C GLU A 217 0.70 -4.33 1.67
N GLY A 218 0.65 -4.16 0.35
CA GLY A 218 0.31 -5.25 -0.56
C GLY A 218 1.35 -6.37 -0.49
N TYR A 219 2.65 -6.03 -0.51
CA TYR A 219 3.75 -7.00 -0.32
C TYR A 219 3.59 -7.78 0.99
N LEU A 220 3.40 -7.08 2.11
CA LEU A 220 3.30 -7.68 3.45
C LEU A 220 2.07 -8.59 3.61
N ASN A 221 1.06 -8.45 2.76
CA ASN A 221 -0.15 -9.29 2.74
C ASN A 221 -0.16 -10.26 1.54
N GLY A 222 0.98 -10.45 0.88
CA GLY A 222 1.16 -11.47 -0.16
C GLY A 222 0.48 -11.13 -1.49
N HIS A 223 0.33 -9.85 -1.82
CA HIS A 223 -0.17 -9.37 -3.12
C HIS A 223 0.98 -8.98 -4.04
N ARG A 224 0.82 -9.22 -5.35
CA ARG A 224 1.73 -8.69 -6.38
C ARG A 224 1.41 -7.22 -6.56
N THR A 225 2.35 -6.34 -6.29
CA THR A 225 2.07 -4.90 -6.33
C THR A 225 2.77 -4.23 -7.50
N TYR A 226 2.07 -3.27 -8.10
CA TYR A 226 2.54 -2.47 -9.21
C TYR A 226 2.27 -1.01 -8.85
N GLY A 227 3.25 -0.13 -9.05
CA GLY A 227 3.02 1.28 -8.84
C GLY A 227 3.91 2.16 -9.68
N CYS A 228 3.40 3.35 -9.98
CA CYS A 228 4.19 4.40 -10.60
C CYS A 228 3.98 5.74 -9.89
N ASP A 229 4.99 6.58 -10.00
CA ASP A 229 4.91 7.97 -9.59
C ASP A 229 5.80 8.80 -10.52
N MET A 230 5.39 10.02 -10.84
CA MET A 230 6.17 10.91 -11.68
C MET A 230 7.26 11.65 -10.89
N HIS A 231 7.19 11.64 -9.55
CA HIS A 231 8.22 12.21 -8.70
C HIS A 231 9.40 11.24 -8.56
N PRO A 232 10.61 11.57 -9.07
CA PRO A 232 11.75 10.64 -9.12
C PRO A 232 12.15 10.09 -7.75
N LEU A 233 12.25 10.99 -6.75
CA LEU A 233 12.54 10.58 -5.37
C LEU A 233 11.45 9.68 -4.78
N ALA A 234 10.16 9.95 -5.02
CA ALA A 234 9.08 9.13 -4.49
C ALA A 234 9.16 7.70 -5.02
N ALA A 235 9.33 7.55 -6.34
CA ALA A 235 9.54 6.26 -6.98
C ALA A 235 10.79 5.54 -6.44
N LYS A 236 11.91 6.25 -6.24
CA LYS A 236 13.14 5.68 -5.62
C LYS A 236 12.90 5.23 -4.18
N ILE A 237 12.17 6.00 -3.37
CA ILE A 237 11.79 5.61 -2.01
C ILE A 237 10.92 4.35 -2.03
N ALA A 238 9.93 4.27 -2.92
CA ALA A 238 9.07 3.09 -3.05
C ALA A 238 9.85 1.83 -3.47
N LYS A 239 10.80 1.96 -4.42
CA LYS A 239 11.73 0.89 -4.82
C LYS A 239 12.58 0.41 -3.65
N ALA A 240 13.27 1.33 -2.96
CA ALA A 240 14.10 1.02 -1.80
C ALA A 240 13.29 0.35 -0.68
N LYS A 241 12.11 0.91 -0.36
CA LYS A 241 11.23 0.47 0.73
C LYS A 241 10.79 -0.98 0.59
N THR A 242 10.44 -1.38 -0.63
CA THR A 242 9.90 -2.71 -0.92
C THR A 242 11.00 -3.69 -1.30
N GLY A 243 11.92 -3.28 -2.17
CA GLY A 243 12.98 -4.15 -2.69
C GLY A 243 13.96 -4.62 -1.62
N VAL A 244 14.32 -3.79 -0.63
CA VAL A 244 15.33 -4.17 0.38
C VAL A 244 14.89 -5.40 1.19
N LEU A 245 13.59 -5.64 1.31
CA LEU A 245 13.03 -6.79 2.04
C LEU A 245 13.21 -8.12 1.29
N GLU A 246 13.39 -8.06 -0.03
CA GLU A 246 13.58 -9.22 -0.92
C GLU A 246 15.06 -9.65 -1.01
N ILE A 247 15.98 -8.80 -0.59
CA ILE A 247 17.42 -9.11 -0.60
C ILE A 247 17.75 -10.13 0.49
N ASN A 248 18.74 -10.98 0.22
CA ASN A 248 19.29 -11.87 1.23
C ASN A 248 19.80 -11.04 2.44
N PRO A 249 19.31 -11.30 3.67
CA PRO A 249 19.73 -10.59 4.88
C PRO A 249 21.25 -10.51 5.08
N ASP A 250 22.00 -11.56 4.70
CA ASP A 250 23.45 -11.62 4.87
C ASP A 250 24.16 -10.62 3.95
N VAL A 251 23.68 -10.46 2.71
CA VAL A 251 24.21 -9.46 1.77
C VAL A 251 23.98 -8.06 2.32
N VAL A 252 22.78 -7.78 2.84
CA VAL A 252 22.50 -6.46 3.45
C VAL A 252 23.39 -6.22 4.66
N ARG A 253 23.56 -7.22 5.53
CA ARG A 253 24.44 -7.16 6.71
C ARG A 253 25.89 -6.86 6.33
N GLU A 254 26.41 -7.55 5.32
CA GLU A 254 27.78 -7.37 4.84
C GLU A 254 27.99 -5.98 4.22
N THR A 255 27.11 -5.54 3.34
CA THR A 255 27.18 -4.20 2.72
C THR A 255 27.07 -3.09 3.77
N VAL A 256 26.10 -3.19 4.69
CA VAL A 256 25.94 -2.22 5.78
C VAL A 256 27.16 -2.22 6.69
N GLY A 257 27.65 -3.40 7.10
CA GLY A 257 28.84 -3.52 7.94
C GLY A 257 30.09 -2.92 7.28
N THR A 258 30.27 -3.13 5.97
CA THR A 258 31.36 -2.56 5.19
C THR A 258 31.28 -1.03 5.13
N LEU A 259 30.08 -0.49 4.87
CA LEU A 259 29.87 0.96 4.86
C LEU A 259 30.11 1.59 6.23
N VAL A 260 29.60 0.98 7.31
CA VAL A 260 29.81 1.45 8.69
C VAL A 260 31.30 1.48 9.01
N LYS A 261 32.04 0.40 8.76
CA LYS A 261 33.51 0.37 8.95
C LYS A 261 34.22 1.47 8.18
N ARG A 262 33.81 1.75 6.94
CA ARG A 262 34.37 2.83 6.14
C ARG A 262 34.07 4.21 6.75
N ILE A 263 32.87 4.42 7.28
CA ILE A 263 32.50 5.65 7.98
C ILE A 263 33.27 5.82 9.29
N ASP A 264 33.49 4.74 10.05
CA ASP A 264 34.30 4.76 11.28
C ASP A 264 35.76 5.11 11.00
N GLN A 265 36.25 4.76 9.81
CA GLN A 265 37.59 5.09 9.29
C GLN A 265 37.60 6.36 8.41
N ALA A 266 36.55 7.19 8.48
CA ALA A 266 36.47 8.41 7.68
C ALA A 266 37.68 9.33 7.97
N PRO A 267 38.21 10.01 6.94
CA PRO A 267 39.36 10.88 7.12
C PRO A 267 39.02 12.07 8.02
N SER A 268 40.01 12.56 8.78
CA SER A 268 39.87 13.77 9.60
C SER A 268 39.68 15.03 8.75
N ARG A 269 40.15 15.02 7.49
CA ARG A 269 39.97 16.08 6.50
C ARG A 269 39.41 15.50 5.20
N PHE A 270 38.26 16.00 4.78
CA PHE A 270 37.62 15.60 3.53
C PHE A 270 38.17 16.39 2.33
N SER A 271 38.19 15.74 1.16
CA SER A 271 38.62 16.33 -0.11
C SER A 271 37.72 17.50 -0.54
N ASP A 272 38.29 18.42 -1.32
CA ASP A 272 37.57 19.52 -1.98
C ASP A 272 36.81 19.08 -3.24
N GLU A 273 37.03 17.86 -3.71
CA GLU A 273 36.33 17.28 -4.86
C GLU A 273 34.80 17.26 -4.70
N ARG A 274 34.11 17.41 -5.84
CA ARG A 274 32.64 17.47 -5.98
C ARG A 274 32.12 16.54 -7.09
N ASP A 275 32.87 15.50 -7.39
CA ASP A 275 32.66 14.56 -8.50
C ASP A 275 31.40 13.68 -8.36
N GLU A 276 30.82 13.56 -7.16
CA GLU A 276 29.52 12.89 -6.98
C GLU A 276 28.34 13.79 -7.33
N PHE A 277 28.58 15.08 -7.60
CA PHE A 277 27.60 16.07 -8.01
C PHE A 277 27.78 16.45 -9.48
N ARG A 278 26.67 16.73 -10.15
CA ARG A 278 26.70 17.32 -11.50
C ARG A 278 27.26 18.74 -11.45
N GLU A 279 28.09 19.11 -12.40
CA GLU A 279 28.80 20.40 -12.44
C GLU A 279 27.82 21.59 -12.34
N GLU A 280 26.71 21.54 -13.10
CA GLU A 280 25.66 22.55 -13.10
C GLU A 280 24.89 22.67 -11.76
N CYS A 281 25.00 21.68 -10.88
CA CYS A 281 24.35 21.67 -9.58
C CYS A 281 25.23 22.23 -8.45
N VAL A 282 26.55 22.33 -8.65
CA VAL A 282 27.51 22.65 -7.58
C VAL A 282 27.22 24.01 -6.95
N GLU A 283 26.95 25.05 -7.76
CA GLU A 283 26.63 26.38 -7.25
C GLU A 283 25.38 26.37 -6.35
N GLU A 284 24.33 25.66 -6.77
CA GLU A 284 23.11 25.54 -5.97
C GLU A 284 23.35 24.72 -4.70
N ILE A 285 24.17 23.67 -4.75
CA ILE A 285 24.54 22.87 -3.59
C ILE A 285 25.28 23.75 -2.57
N GLU A 286 26.32 24.48 -2.97
CA GLU A 286 27.09 25.34 -2.08
C GLU A 286 26.26 26.51 -1.50
N LYS A 287 25.22 26.93 -2.21
CA LYS A 287 24.24 27.88 -1.67
C LYS A 287 23.43 27.30 -0.52
N TRP A 288 23.08 26.01 -0.54
CA TRP A 288 22.19 25.38 0.43
C TRP A 288 22.90 24.54 1.49
N PHE A 289 24.17 24.23 1.32
CA PHE A 289 24.96 23.43 2.23
C PHE A 289 26.30 24.12 2.51
N PRO A 290 26.73 24.23 3.78
CA PRO A 290 28.07 24.71 4.10
C PRO A 290 29.16 23.84 3.46
N LEU A 291 30.29 24.43 3.09
CA LEU A 291 31.39 23.71 2.44
C LEU A 291 31.82 22.43 3.20
N PRO A 292 31.96 22.42 4.55
CA PRO A 292 32.24 21.19 5.29
C PRO A 292 31.19 20.08 5.09
N VAL A 293 29.91 20.46 4.99
CA VAL A 293 28.81 19.53 4.73
C VAL A 293 28.88 19.00 3.31
N VAL A 294 29.15 19.85 2.32
CA VAL A 294 29.29 19.43 0.91
C VAL A 294 30.41 18.40 0.75
N ARG A 295 31.58 18.63 1.37
CA ARG A 295 32.70 17.66 1.37
C ARG A 295 32.30 16.30 1.95
N LYS A 296 31.58 16.31 3.09
CA LYS A 296 31.10 15.08 3.75
C LYS A 296 30.05 14.35 2.91
N LEU A 297 29.11 15.09 2.28
CA LEU A 297 28.09 14.51 1.40
C LEU A 297 28.74 13.86 0.16
N ASN A 298 29.69 14.54 -0.48
CA ASN A 298 30.44 13.99 -1.62
C ASN A 298 31.12 12.67 -1.23
N TRP A 299 31.91 12.68 -0.16
CA TRP A 299 32.61 11.50 0.31
C TRP A 299 31.66 10.34 0.70
N LEU A 300 30.54 10.65 1.35
CA LEU A 300 29.56 9.65 1.75
C LEU A 300 28.84 9.04 0.55
N LEU A 301 28.47 9.84 -0.46
CA LEU A 301 27.88 9.34 -1.70
C LEU A 301 28.83 8.41 -2.44
N ARG A 302 30.10 8.81 -2.61
CA ARG A 302 31.16 7.97 -3.18
C ARG A 302 31.30 6.65 -2.41
N SER A 303 31.25 6.74 -1.08
CA SER A 303 31.34 5.57 -0.19
C SER A 303 30.16 4.62 -0.34
N ILE A 304 28.93 5.14 -0.43
CA ILE A 304 27.72 4.35 -0.67
C ILE A 304 27.78 3.67 -2.04
N ARG A 305 28.06 4.44 -3.10
CA ARG A 305 28.00 3.97 -4.50
C ARG A 305 29.07 2.93 -4.83
N SER A 306 30.21 2.96 -4.13
CA SER A 306 31.30 1.99 -4.33
C SER A 306 31.13 0.66 -3.59
N VAL A 307 30.24 0.58 -2.59
CA VAL A 307 29.97 -0.67 -1.84
C VAL A 307 28.59 -1.27 -2.14
N SER A 308 27.79 -0.60 -2.96
CA SER A 308 26.40 -1.01 -3.23
C SER A 308 25.96 -0.72 -4.66
N ASP A 309 25.04 -1.55 -5.13
CA ASP A 309 24.37 -1.45 -6.42
C ASP A 309 22.86 -1.71 -6.28
N GLY A 310 22.13 -1.52 -7.38
CA GLY A 310 20.69 -1.77 -7.49
C GLY A 310 19.88 -1.27 -6.29
N VAL A 311 19.11 -2.19 -5.70
CA VAL A 311 18.21 -1.91 -4.58
C VAL A 311 18.95 -1.51 -3.30
N LEU A 312 20.16 -2.04 -3.04
CA LEU A 312 20.95 -1.63 -1.87
C LEU A 312 21.45 -0.20 -1.99
N ARG A 313 21.87 0.21 -3.18
CA ARG A 313 22.21 1.61 -3.45
C ARG A 313 20.99 2.50 -3.25
N ASP A 314 19.84 2.12 -3.81
CA ASP A 314 18.59 2.86 -3.61
C ASP A 314 18.25 3.00 -2.12
N PHE A 315 18.37 1.92 -1.34
CA PHE A 315 18.15 1.94 0.10
C PHE A 315 19.09 2.90 0.83
N LEU A 316 20.40 2.81 0.60
CA LEU A 316 21.39 3.64 1.29
C LEU A 316 21.30 5.12 0.87
N GLU A 317 21.08 5.41 -0.42
CA GLU A 317 20.86 6.78 -0.89
C GLU A 317 19.55 7.36 -0.35
N VAL A 318 18.50 6.56 -0.18
CA VAL A 318 17.24 7.02 0.46
C VAL A 318 17.44 7.27 1.96
N VAL A 319 18.24 6.47 2.66
CA VAL A 319 18.64 6.77 4.04
C VAL A 319 19.38 8.11 4.11
N LEU A 320 20.30 8.37 3.17
CA LEU A 320 20.95 9.68 3.06
C LEU A 320 19.94 10.80 2.78
N SER A 321 19.02 10.61 1.83
CA SER A 321 17.94 11.55 1.51
C SER A 321 17.16 11.95 2.76
N SER A 322 16.92 11.00 3.68
CA SER A 322 16.11 11.22 4.87
C SER A 322 16.70 12.27 5.84
N ILE A 323 18.00 12.54 5.75
CA ILE A 323 18.71 13.52 6.58
C ILE A 323 19.09 14.81 5.84
N ILE A 324 18.86 14.89 4.52
CA ILE A 324 19.35 16.01 3.68
C ILE A 324 18.85 17.36 4.18
N ARG A 325 17.56 17.47 4.54
CA ARG A 325 17.00 18.70 5.10
C ARG A 325 17.69 19.09 6.42
N ASP A 326 17.98 18.11 7.28
CA ASP A 326 18.58 18.33 8.60
C ASP A 326 20.00 18.88 8.52
N VAL A 327 20.75 18.51 7.48
CA VAL A 327 22.12 18.98 7.23
C VAL A 327 22.21 20.17 6.26
N SER A 328 21.08 20.72 5.83
CA SER A 328 21.02 21.87 4.92
C SER A 328 20.68 23.19 5.62
N GLN A 329 20.80 24.30 4.90
CA GLN A 329 20.32 25.62 5.34
C GLN A 329 18.80 25.76 5.33
N GLN A 330 18.04 24.79 4.79
CA GLN A 330 16.57 24.82 4.80
C GLN A 330 16.03 24.44 6.19
N ASP A 331 14.99 25.14 6.66
CA ASP A 331 14.31 24.82 7.91
C ASP A 331 13.55 23.49 7.78
N PRO A 332 13.88 22.45 8.57
CA PRO A 332 13.25 21.14 8.45
C PRO A 332 11.79 21.13 8.93
N ASN A 333 11.38 22.12 9.74
CA ASN A 333 10.03 22.23 10.28
C ASN A 333 9.07 23.04 9.39
N ASP A 334 9.57 23.65 8.32
CA ASP A 334 8.76 24.38 7.34
C ASP A 334 8.62 23.54 6.05
N LEU A 335 7.38 23.46 5.55
CA LEU A 335 7.11 22.85 4.25
C LEU A 335 7.48 23.80 3.10
N ARG A 336 7.56 25.11 3.36
CA ARG A 336 8.01 26.11 2.40
C ARG A 336 9.53 26.17 2.37
N ILE A 337 10.06 26.66 1.25
CA ILE A 337 11.49 26.91 1.08
C ILE A 337 11.87 28.14 1.90
N ARG A 338 12.28 27.91 3.15
CA ARG A 338 12.81 28.96 4.03
C ARG A 338 14.14 28.52 4.62
N ARG A 339 15.05 29.48 4.74
CA ARG A 339 16.31 29.26 5.45
C ARG A 339 16.07 29.23 6.95
N ARG A 340 16.93 28.49 7.65
CA ARG A 340 17.02 28.49 9.11
C ARG A 340 17.29 29.92 9.61
N LYS A 341 16.73 30.26 10.77
CA LYS A 341 17.02 31.53 11.45
C LYS A 341 18.48 31.63 11.88
N ARG A 342 19.05 30.51 12.32
CA ARG A 342 20.48 30.38 12.64
C ARG A 342 21.08 29.45 11.59
N PRO A 343 21.93 29.96 10.67
CA PRO A 343 22.62 29.13 9.69
C PRO A 343 23.47 28.07 10.39
N ILE A 344 23.61 26.92 9.74
CA ILE A 344 24.58 25.91 10.13
C ILE A 344 25.92 26.22 9.46
N GLU A 345 27.03 26.01 10.16
CA GLU A 345 28.38 26.14 9.59
C GLU A 345 28.98 24.78 9.24
N ASP A 346 28.66 23.78 10.06
CA ASP A 346 28.98 22.38 9.83
C ASP A 346 27.90 21.50 10.47
N ALA A 347 27.64 20.34 9.89
CA ALA A 347 26.72 19.34 10.40
C ALA A 347 27.42 17.99 10.55
N ASN A 348 27.00 17.21 11.54
CA ASN A 348 27.47 15.83 11.71
C ASN A 348 26.77 14.89 10.71
N VAL A 349 27.07 15.05 9.42
CA VAL A 349 26.48 14.27 8.31
C VAL A 349 26.62 12.78 8.56
N LEU A 350 27.84 12.32 8.87
CA LEU A 350 28.13 10.90 9.07
C LEU A 350 27.38 10.32 10.28
N GLY A 351 27.38 11.02 11.41
CA GLY A 351 26.66 10.56 12.61
C GLY A 351 25.14 10.54 12.43
N LEU A 352 24.57 11.54 11.74
CA LEU A 352 23.14 11.56 11.41
C LEU A 352 22.78 10.42 10.45
N PHE A 353 23.62 10.15 9.45
CA PHE A 353 23.44 9.05 8.52
C PHE A 353 23.52 7.70 9.24
N LEU A 354 24.55 7.47 10.06
CA LEU A 354 24.69 6.23 10.84
C LEU A 354 23.48 6.00 11.75
N LYS A 355 22.99 7.05 12.43
CA LYS A 355 21.78 6.96 13.27
C LYS A 355 20.54 6.59 12.47
N ALA A 356 20.36 7.20 11.30
CA ALA A 356 19.25 6.89 10.40
C ALA A 356 19.37 5.45 9.88
N LEU A 357 20.56 5.04 9.43
CA LEU A 357 20.86 3.70 8.93
C LEU A 357 20.61 2.62 9.98
N ASP A 358 21.13 2.78 11.19
CA ASP A 358 20.90 1.85 12.31
C ASP A 358 19.41 1.70 12.62
N THR A 359 18.66 2.81 12.64
CA THR A 359 17.20 2.78 12.86
C THR A 359 16.48 1.97 11.79
N GLN A 360 16.80 2.15 10.50
CA GLN A 360 16.15 1.41 9.43
C GLN A 360 16.62 -0.05 9.38
N TYR A 361 17.92 -0.29 9.57
CA TYR A 361 18.49 -1.64 9.57
C TYR A 361 17.88 -2.50 10.68
N ARG A 362 17.74 -1.98 11.91
CA ARG A 362 17.07 -2.71 13.01
C ARG A 362 15.63 -3.08 12.70
N ARG A 363 14.89 -2.23 11.97
CA ARG A 363 13.51 -2.54 11.57
C ARG A 363 13.44 -3.64 10.52
N ILE A 364 14.38 -3.62 9.56
CA ILE A 364 14.48 -4.65 8.52
C ILE A 364 14.92 -5.99 9.15
N ASP A 365 15.94 -5.97 10.01
CA ASP A 365 16.42 -7.16 10.74
C ASP A 365 15.31 -7.77 11.60
N ARG A 366 14.58 -6.92 12.34
CA ARG A 366 13.38 -7.34 13.07
C ARG A 366 12.34 -7.97 12.14
N PHE A 367 12.04 -7.35 11.00
CA PHE A 367 11.12 -7.94 10.03
C PHE A 367 11.58 -9.33 9.56
N TRP A 368 12.86 -9.50 9.20
CA TRP A 368 13.39 -10.80 8.80
C TRP A 368 13.30 -11.85 9.89
N SER A 369 13.44 -11.47 11.18
CA SER A 369 13.28 -12.40 12.30
C SER A 369 11.84 -12.92 12.47
N VAL A 370 10.84 -12.17 12.01
CA VAL A 370 9.41 -12.52 12.18
C VAL A 370 8.70 -12.86 10.87
N ARG A 371 9.32 -12.66 9.70
CA ARG A 371 8.67 -12.86 8.38
C ARG A 371 8.13 -14.27 8.15
N GLY A 372 8.71 -15.27 8.83
CA GLY A 372 8.25 -16.66 8.79
C GLY A 372 6.87 -16.89 9.42
N TYR A 373 6.39 -15.94 10.23
CA TYR A 373 5.05 -15.97 10.83
C TYR A 373 3.96 -15.39 9.93
N SER A 374 4.33 -14.84 8.76
CA SER A 374 3.36 -14.41 7.76
C SER A 374 2.39 -15.55 7.43
N PHE A 375 1.11 -15.22 7.28
CA PHE A 375 0.07 -16.18 6.88
C PHE A 375 0.13 -16.52 5.39
N THR A 376 0.99 -15.85 4.62
CA THR A 376 1.10 -15.99 3.18
C THR A 376 2.54 -15.80 2.68
N LYS A 377 2.80 -16.28 1.46
CA LYS A 377 4.05 -16.02 0.76
C LYS A 377 4.07 -14.59 0.24
N PHE A 378 5.15 -13.87 0.51
CA PHE A 378 5.42 -12.56 -0.08
C PHE A 378 5.50 -12.66 -1.62
N GLN A 379 4.96 -11.65 -2.28
CA GLN A 379 4.91 -11.57 -3.74
C GLN A 379 5.70 -10.35 -4.22
N PRO A 380 6.25 -10.37 -5.44
CA PRO A 380 7.12 -9.30 -5.92
C PRO A 380 6.39 -7.96 -6.05
N THR A 381 7.14 -6.88 -5.85
CA THR A 381 6.72 -5.51 -6.10
C THR A 381 7.42 -4.92 -7.32
N ARG A 382 6.69 -4.19 -8.17
CA ARG A 382 7.23 -3.44 -9.30
C ARG A 382 6.92 -1.97 -9.16
N VAL A 383 7.95 -1.13 -9.27
CA VAL A 383 7.83 0.33 -9.17
C VAL A 383 8.49 0.98 -10.37
N LEU A 384 7.82 1.96 -10.98
CA LEU A 384 8.33 2.72 -12.11
C LEU A 384 8.24 4.23 -11.83
N GLU A 385 9.28 4.97 -12.22
CA GLU A 385 9.14 6.42 -12.37
C GLU A 385 8.41 6.67 -13.69
N GLY A 386 7.20 7.22 -13.64
CA GLY A 386 6.39 7.36 -14.85
C GLY A 386 5.08 8.11 -14.64
N ASP A 387 4.50 8.54 -15.74
CA ASP A 387 3.27 9.33 -15.77
C ASP A 387 2.05 8.41 -15.92
N SER A 388 1.17 8.37 -14.92
CA SER A 388 -0.03 7.52 -14.92
C SER A 388 -1.12 7.98 -15.92
N ARG A 389 -0.98 9.16 -16.53
CA ARG A 389 -1.82 9.58 -17.67
C ARG A 389 -1.51 8.77 -18.93
N GLN A 390 -0.32 8.18 -19.02
CA GLN A 390 0.16 7.48 -20.21
C GLN A 390 0.06 5.97 -20.05
N TRP A 391 -0.64 5.31 -20.97
CA TRP A 391 -0.74 3.84 -20.97
C TRP A 391 0.62 3.14 -21.07
N LYS A 392 1.60 3.75 -21.77
CA LYS A 392 2.98 3.25 -21.86
C LYS A 392 3.61 2.97 -20.48
N THR A 393 3.27 3.75 -19.46
CA THR A 393 3.72 3.54 -18.08
C THR A 393 3.22 2.20 -17.52
N PHE A 394 1.98 1.83 -17.84
CA PHE A 394 1.35 0.57 -17.44
C PHE A 394 1.97 -0.61 -18.20
N ASP A 395 2.20 -0.47 -19.51
CA ASP A 395 2.91 -1.47 -20.31
C ASP A 395 4.30 -1.77 -19.75
N MET A 396 5.07 -0.73 -19.39
CA MET A 396 6.40 -0.87 -18.79
C MET A 396 6.40 -1.51 -17.40
N LEU A 397 5.30 -1.38 -16.64
CA LEU A 397 5.09 -2.13 -15.40
C LEU A 397 4.77 -3.61 -15.65
N GLY A 398 4.48 -3.98 -16.90
CA GLY A 398 3.99 -5.29 -17.30
C GLY A 398 2.52 -5.50 -16.94
N ILE A 399 1.72 -4.43 -17.01
CA ILE A 399 0.28 -4.46 -16.81
C ILE A 399 -0.40 -4.55 -18.16
N GLU A 400 -1.26 -5.55 -18.32
CA GLU A 400 -2.12 -5.72 -19.48
C GLU A 400 -3.53 -5.19 -19.18
N GLU A 401 -4.38 -5.12 -20.20
CA GLU A 401 -5.79 -4.79 -20.00
C GLU A 401 -6.50 -5.83 -19.12
N SER A 402 -7.39 -5.36 -18.25
CA SER A 402 -8.20 -6.20 -17.36
C SER A 402 -7.41 -7.23 -16.53
N ASN A 403 -6.17 -6.88 -16.17
CA ASN A 403 -5.20 -7.76 -15.54
C ASN A 403 -5.02 -7.47 -14.03
N ILE A 404 -5.47 -6.31 -13.55
CA ILE A 404 -5.38 -5.87 -12.15
C ILE A 404 -6.64 -6.27 -11.37
N ASP A 405 -6.47 -6.78 -10.15
CA ASP A 405 -7.60 -7.22 -9.30
C ASP A 405 -8.16 -6.08 -8.43
N MET A 406 -7.27 -5.18 -7.96
CA MET A 406 -7.64 -4.02 -7.15
C MET A 406 -6.74 -2.83 -7.46
N ILE A 407 -7.32 -1.62 -7.42
CA ILE A 407 -6.57 -0.37 -7.38
C ILE A 407 -6.74 0.23 -5.98
N LEU A 408 -5.65 0.63 -5.34
CA LEU A 408 -5.68 1.39 -4.10
C LEU A 408 -4.70 2.55 -4.22
N THR A 409 -5.17 3.77 -4.07
CA THR A 409 -4.34 4.94 -4.34
C THR A 409 -4.80 6.19 -3.60
N SER A 410 -3.92 7.19 -3.57
CA SER A 410 -4.20 8.52 -3.06
C SER A 410 -3.62 9.54 -4.03
N PRO A 411 -4.42 10.08 -4.97
CA PRO A 411 -3.93 11.07 -5.92
C PRO A 411 -3.48 12.35 -5.19
N PRO A 412 -2.56 13.13 -5.79
CA PRO A 412 -2.23 14.45 -5.27
C PRO A 412 -3.49 15.33 -5.27
N TYR A 413 -3.87 15.84 -4.10
CA TYR A 413 -5.03 16.71 -3.99
C TYR A 413 -4.76 18.02 -4.72
N ALA A 414 -5.76 18.51 -5.47
CA ALA A 414 -5.61 19.70 -6.29
C ALA A 414 -5.04 20.87 -5.48
N THR A 415 -3.87 21.35 -5.91
CA THR A 415 -3.16 22.49 -5.32
C THR A 415 -2.92 22.38 -3.81
N ALA A 416 -2.79 21.19 -3.23
CA ALA A 416 -2.72 21.00 -1.77
C ALA A 416 -1.30 21.02 -1.18
N LEU A 417 -0.29 20.50 -1.87
CA LEU A 417 1.10 20.45 -1.39
C LEU A 417 2.09 20.76 -2.52
N PRO A 418 3.20 21.44 -2.24
CA PRO A 418 4.26 21.64 -3.22
C PRO A 418 5.26 20.47 -3.12
N TYR A 419 4.98 19.37 -3.83
CA TYR A 419 5.70 18.10 -3.67
C TYR A 419 7.18 18.22 -4.07
N ILE A 420 7.50 18.77 -5.25
CA ILE A 420 8.90 18.91 -5.70
C ILE A 420 9.68 19.86 -4.78
N ASP A 421 9.07 20.98 -4.36
CA ASP A 421 9.72 21.93 -3.45
C ASP A 421 10.04 21.32 -2.09
N THR A 422 9.23 20.37 -1.63
CA THR A 422 9.45 19.71 -0.35
C THR A 422 10.74 18.91 -0.38
N ASP A 423 10.99 18.22 -1.49
CA ASP A 423 12.11 17.28 -1.66
C ASP A 423 13.23 17.80 -2.57
N ARG A 424 13.21 19.11 -2.91
CA ARG A 424 14.13 19.73 -3.89
C ARG A 424 15.61 19.51 -3.61
N LEU A 425 16.02 19.49 -2.33
CA LEU A 425 17.42 19.31 -1.96
C LEU A 425 17.86 17.86 -2.15
N SER A 426 16.97 16.90 -1.93
CA SER A 426 17.23 15.49 -2.23
C SER A 426 17.27 15.24 -3.73
N LEU A 427 16.40 15.89 -4.52
CA LEU A 427 16.46 15.88 -5.98
C LEU A 427 17.77 16.48 -6.51
N LEU A 428 18.21 17.59 -5.93
CA LEU A 428 19.49 18.22 -6.25
C LEU A 428 20.68 17.30 -5.94
N VAL A 429 20.74 16.75 -4.73
CA VAL A 429 21.90 15.98 -4.24
C VAL A 429 21.99 14.59 -4.87
N LEU A 430 20.86 13.88 -5.05
CA LEU A 430 20.87 12.49 -5.51
C LEU A 430 20.68 12.33 -7.01
N PHE A 431 19.90 13.21 -7.63
CA PHE A 431 19.55 13.11 -9.06
C PHE A 431 20.23 14.19 -9.90
N GLY A 432 20.88 15.17 -9.27
CA GLY A 432 21.48 16.30 -9.97
C GLY A 432 20.44 17.11 -10.74
N ILE A 433 19.26 17.30 -10.14
CA ILE A 433 18.19 18.10 -10.72
C ILE A 433 18.18 19.46 -10.02
N ASP A 434 18.76 20.44 -10.70
CA ASP A 434 18.86 21.85 -10.29
C ASP A 434 17.51 22.59 -10.39
N ALA A 435 17.50 23.90 -10.15
CA ALA A 435 16.30 24.72 -10.26
C ALA A 435 15.67 24.69 -11.65
N SER A 436 16.49 24.66 -12.71
CA SER A 436 15.99 24.63 -14.08
C SER A 436 15.33 23.29 -14.42
N GLY A 437 15.93 22.17 -13.99
CA GLY A 437 15.40 20.81 -14.18
C GLY A 437 14.17 20.49 -13.31
N ARG A 438 14.03 21.10 -12.12
CA ARG A 438 12.86 20.89 -11.25
C ARG A 438 11.60 21.58 -11.78
N ARG A 439 11.74 22.69 -12.50
CA ARG A 439 10.61 23.46 -13.05
C ARG A 439 9.68 22.63 -13.94
N PRO A 440 10.15 21.89 -14.97
CA PRO A 440 9.26 21.05 -15.79
C PRO A 440 8.65 19.89 -15.00
N LEU A 441 9.33 19.35 -13.98
CA LEU A 441 8.74 18.33 -13.11
C LEU A 441 7.54 18.89 -12.34
N GLU A 442 7.71 20.03 -11.66
CA GLU A 442 6.63 20.68 -10.91
C GLU A 442 5.46 21.08 -11.83
N GLN A 443 5.74 21.57 -13.04
CA GLN A 443 4.70 21.95 -14.01
C GLN A 443 3.84 20.77 -14.49
N ASN A 444 4.46 19.61 -14.69
CA ASN A 444 3.78 18.43 -15.23
C ASN A 444 3.08 17.59 -14.15
N LEU A 445 3.38 17.80 -12.86
CA LEU A 445 2.76 17.06 -11.76
C LEU A 445 1.24 17.20 -11.76
N VAL A 446 0.56 16.06 -11.63
CA VAL A 446 -0.88 16.04 -11.43
C VAL A 446 -1.20 16.79 -10.13
N GLY A 447 -2.19 17.68 -10.17
CA GLY A 447 -2.55 18.52 -9.03
C GLY A 447 -1.55 19.64 -8.70
N SER A 448 -0.55 19.88 -9.56
CA SER A 448 0.42 20.97 -9.41
C SER A 448 -0.23 22.34 -9.26
N ARG A 449 0.43 23.21 -8.50
CA ARG A 449 0.06 24.62 -8.28
C ARG A 449 0.58 25.57 -9.36
N GLU A 450 1.52 25.09 -10.17
CA GLU A 450 2.25 25.91 -11.13
C GLU A 450 1.64 25.75 -12.53
N ILE A 451 1.45 26.89 -13.20
CA ILE A 451 0.94 26.95 -14.56
C ILE A 451 1.56 28.15 -15.27
N ILE A 452 2.01 27.95 -16.51
CA ILE A 452 2.55 29.05 -17.31
C ILE A 452 1.41 29.86 -17.96
N THR A 453 1.64 31.16 -18.16
CA THR A 453 0.60 32.08 -18.66
C THR A 453 -0.04 31.63 -19.98
N GLY A 454 0.73 31.06 -20.90
CA GLY A 454 0.22 30.55 -22.17
C GLY A 454 -0.71 29.33 -22.01
N GLU A 455 -0.31 28.38 -21.16
CA GLU A 455 -1.12 27.21 -20.80
C GLU A 455 -2.41 27.62 -20.09
N ARG A 456 -2.31 28.54 -19.13
CA ARG A 456 -3.46 29.11 -18.43
C ARG A 456 -4.49 29.67 -19.40
N LYS A 457 -4.07 30.59 -20.28
CA LYS A 457 -4.95 31.19 -21.30
C LYS A 457 -5.57 30.14 -22.22
N ARG A 458 -4.80 29.12 -22.61
CA ARG A 458 -5.30 28.01 -23.44
C ARG A 458 -6.38 27.19 -22.70
N LEU A 459 -6.17 26.88 -21.43
CA LEU A 459 -7.12 26.13 -20.62
C LEU A 459 -8.39 26.92 -20.33
N GLU A 460 -8.26 28.21 -20.00
CA GLU A 460 -9.40 29.12 -19.81
C GLU A 460 -10.22 29.24 -21.10
N LYS A 461 -9.55 29.44 -22.24
CA LYS A 461 -10.19 29.48 -23.57
C LYS A 461 -10.97 28.19 -23.84
N ARG A 462 -10.37 27.02 -23.63
CA ARG A 462 -11.04 25.70 -23.77
C ARG A 462 -12.23 25.54 -22.83
N LEU A 463 -12.11 26.03 -21.59
CA LEU A 463 -13.20 25.99 -20.61
C LEU A 463 -14.39 26.83 -21.06
N THR A 464 -14.15 27.99 -21.70
CA THR A 464 -15.19 28.96 -22.10
C THR A 464 -15.78 28.74 -23.50
N GLU A 465 -15.00 28.27 -24.48
CA GLU A 465 -15.40 28.23 -25.91
C GLU A 465 -16.16 26.97 -26.34
N HIS A 466 -16.53 26.09 -25.41
CA HIS A 466 -17.19 24.81 -25.70
C HIS A 466 -16.37 23.85 -26.58
N ASP A 467 -15.38 23.20 -25.94
CA ASP A 467 -14.89 21.85 -26.30
C ASP A 467 -14.64 21.03 -25.02
N ALA A 468 -15.58 21.09 -24.08
CA ALA A 468 -15.63 20.26 -22.87
C ALA A 468 -16.62 19.09 -23.02
N SER A 469 -16.86 18.65 -24.26
CA SER A 469 -17.84 17.61 -24.62
C SER A 469 -17.58 16.25 -23.93
N ALA A 470 -16.36 16.04 -23.39
CA ALA A 470 -15.98 14.85 -22.64
C ALA A 470 -16.23 14.93 -21.12
N LEU A 471 -16.44 16.13 -20.54
CA LEU A 471 -16.60 16.26 -19.09
C LEU A 471 -18.06 16.20 -18.64
N PRO A 472 -18.33 15.71 -17.41
CA PRO A 472 -19.65 15.79 -16.80
C PRO A 472 -20.17 17.24 -16.78
N LYS A 473 -21.41 17.46 -17.27
CA LYS A 473 -22.02 18.80 -17.36
C LYS A 473 -22.01 19.57 -16.04
N LYS A 474 -22.26 18.87 -14.92
CA LYS A 474 -22.25 19.45 -13.57
C LYS A 474 -20.87 19.96 -13.17
N LEU A 475 -19.82 19.20 -13.48
CA LEU A 475 -18.43 19.57 -13.21
C LEU A 475 -18.01 20.77 -14.07
N HIS A 476 -18.33 20.73 -15.37
CA HIS A 476 -18.06 21.86 -16.28
C HIS A 476 -18.77 23.14 -15.82
N GLY A 477 -20.05 23.04 -15.44
CA GLY A 477 -20.83 24.16 -14.92
C GLY A 477 -20.21 24.78 -13.67
N TYR A 478 -19.76 23.96 -12.71
CA TYR A 478 -19.05 24.43 -11.52
C TYR A 478 -17.75 25.18 -11.87
N LEU A 479 -16.92 24.61 -12.75
CA LEU A 479 -15.66 25.25 -13.15
C LEU A 479 -15.88 26.58 -13.89
N LEU A 480 -16.91 26.65 -14.74
CA LEU A 480 -17.27 27.87 -15.46
C LEU A 480 -17.81 28.96 -14.51
N ASP A 481 -18.62 28.58 -13.52
CA ASP A 481 -19.08 29.51 -12.48
C ASP A 481 -17.90 30.04 -11.64
N LEU A 482 -17.01 29.14 -11.19
CA LEU A 482 -15.80 29.52 -10.47
C LEU A 482 -14.92 30.47 -11.28
N TYR A 483 -14.70 30.18 -12.57
CA TYR A 483 -13.97 31.08 -13.48
C TYR A 483 -14.61 32.48 -13.54
N LYS A 484 -15.93 32.56 -13.70
CA LYS A 484 -16.67 33.84 -13.75
C LYS A 484 -16.55 34.61 -12.43
N ARG A 485 -16.66 33.94 -11.28
CA ARG A 485 -16.54 34.56 -9.94
C ARG A 485 -15.12 35.06 -9.67
N VAL A 486 -14.11 34.24 -9.96
CA VAL A 486 -12.70 34.60 -9.81
C VAL A 486 -12.32 35.77 -10.72
N SER A 487 -12.76 35.76 -11.97
CA SER A 487 -12.47 36.83 -12.94
C SER A 487 -13.09 38.19 -12.57
N LYS A 488 -14.19 38.18 -11.81
CA LYS A 488 -14.85 39.40 -11.31
C LYS A 488 -14.32 39.88 -9.97
N ALA A 489 -13.59 39.04 -9.25
CA ALA A 489 -13.08 39.33 -7.92
C ALA A 489 -11.62 39.81 -7.99
N ASN A 490 -11.25 40.83 -7.19
CA ASN A 490 -9.86 41.23 -7.03
C ASN A 490 -9.13 40.22 -6.10
N VAL A 491 -8.74 39.08 -6.65
CA VAL A 491 -8.04 38.01 -5.92
C VAL A 491 -6.57 37.99 -6.31
N GLY A 492 -5.68 37.62 -5.38
CA GLY A 492 -4.24 37.57 -5.69
C GLY A 492 -3.90 36.54 -6.78
N PHE A 493 -2.80 36.78 -7.50
CA PHE A 493 -2.31 36.00 -8.67
C PHE A 493 -2.48 34.47 -8.58
N ARG A 494 -2.12 33.84 -7.44
CA ARG A 494 -2.27 32.39 -7.26
C ARG A 494 -3.72 31.89 -7.37
N ARG A 495 -4.67 32.73 -6.97
CA ARG A 495 -6.10 32.42 -6.98
C ARG A 495 -6.72 32.65 -8.35
N GLU A 496 -6.20 33.61 -9.11
CA GLU A 496 -6.59 33.83 -10.52
C GLU A 496 -6.34 32.58 -11.37
N ASN A 497 -5.28 31.83 -11.08
CA ASN A 497 -4.92 30.62 -11.81
C ASN A 497 -5.79 29.39 -11.45
N MET A 498 -6.57 29.45 -10.36
CA MET A 498 -7.26 28.28 -9.81
C MET A 498 -8.25 27.61 -10.78
N PRO A 499 -9.09 28.33 -11.55
CA PRO A 499 -10.00 27.68 -12.50
C PRO A 499 -9.26 26.85 -13.54
N ALA A 500 -8.17 27.38 -14.10
CA ALA A 500 -7.34 26.68 -15.08
C ALA A 500 -6.63 25.46 -14.45
N LEU A 501 -6.10 25.60 -13.23
CA LEU A 501 -5.45 24.51 -12.50
C LEU A 501 -6.42 23.36 -12.17
N LEU A 502 -7.64 23.68 -11.74
CA LEU A 502 -8.68 22.68 -11.49
C LEU A 502 -9.14 22.01 -12.77
N PHE A 503 -9.29 22.77 -13.86
CA PHE A 503 -9.62 22.18 -15.17
C PHE A 503 -8.51 21.24 -15.67
N ARG A 504 -7.23 21.60 -15.51
CA ARG A 504 -6.10 20.70 -15.80
C ARG A 504 -6.17 19.42 -14.96
N PHE A 505 -6.36 19.55 -13.64
CA PHE A 505 -6.48 18.42 -12.73
C PHE A 505 -7.60 17.46 -13.15
N VAL A 506 -8.75 17.99 -13.57
CA VAL A 506 -9.88 17.20 -14.06
C VAL A 506 -9.50 16.41 -15.32
N LEU A 507 -8.84 17.04 -16.30
CA LEU A 507 -8.39 16.36 -17.53
C LEU A 507 -7.33 15.29 -17.26
N ASP A 508 -6.39 15.57 -16.36
CA ASP A 508 -5.37 14.62 -15.93
C ASP A 508 -6.02 13.40 -15.25
N MET A 509 -6.91 13.64 -14.28
CA MET A 509 -7.61 12.57 -13.55
C MET A 509 -8.54 11.75 -14.45
N GLU A 510 -9.18 12.36 -15.45
CA GLU A 510 -9.94 11.62 -16.46
C GLU A 510 -9.06 10.62 -17.21
N SER A 511 -7.91 11.07 -17.71
CA SER A 511 -6.96 10.21 -18.43
C SER A 511 -6.49 9.05 -17.55
N ILE A 512 -6.21 9.34 -16.28
CA ILE A 512 -5.71 8.35 -15.30
C ILE A 512 -6.80 7.35 -14.94
N LEU A 513 -8.03 7.81 -14.67
CA LEU A 513 -9.16 6.94 -14.35
C LEU A 513 -9.53 6.05 -15.55
N ARG A 514 -9.43 6.54 -16.79
CA ARG A 514 -9.58 5.70 -17.99
C ARG A 514 -8.51 4.60 -18.06
N ASN A 515 -7.25 4.91 -17.80
CA ASN A 515 -6.18 3.89 -17.75
C ASN A 515 -6.41 2.89 -16.60
N CYS A 516 -6.83 3.36 -15.42
CA CYS A 516 -7.22 2.52 -14.30
C CYS A 516 -8.38 1.58 -14.67
N TYR A 517 -9.43 2.10 -15.31
CA TYR A 517 -10.56 1.30 -15.78
C TYR A 517 -10.12 0.25 -16.80
N ARG A 518 -9.23 0.62 -17.73
CA ARG A 518 -8.65 -0.30 -18.73
C ARG A 518 -7.83 -1.42 -18.08
N ALA A 519 -7.03 -1.12 -17.06
CA ALA A 519 -6.19 -2.08 -16.34
C ALA A 519 -6.98 -2.99 -15.39
N LEU A 520 -8.03 -2.48 -14.75
CA LEU A 520 -8.82 -3.23 -13.76
C LEU A 520 -9.67 -4.32 -14.43
N ARG A 521 -9.73 -5.51 -13.85
CA ARG A 521 -10.59 -6.60 -14.33
C ARG A 521 -12.08 -6.29 -14.08
N PRO A 522 -13.02 -6.85 -14.86
CA PRO A 522 -14.44 -6.78 -14.53
C PRO A 522 -14.72 -7.33 -13.11
N GLY A 523 -15.53 -6.61 -12.34
CA GLY A 523 -15.79 -6.89 -10.92
C GLY A 523 -14.65 -6.49 -9.97
N GLY A 524 -13.54 -5.94 -10.48
CA GLY A 524 -12.46 -5.43 -9.65
C GLY A 524 -12.84 -4.11 -8.96
N ASP A 525 -12.26 -3.89 -7.78
CA ASP A 525 -12.48 -2.70 -6.97
C ASP A 525 -11.37 -1.65 -7.16
N ALA A 526 -11.74 -0.38 -7.09
CA ALA A 526 -10.81 0.75 -7.02
C ALA A 526 -11.16 1.63 -5.81
N MET A 527 -10.19 1.77 -4.91
CA MET A 527 -10.29 2.58 -3.69
C MET A 527 -9.42 3.83 -3.85
N VAL A 528 -10.06 5.00 -3.91
CA VAL A 528 -9.36 6.28 -4.05
C VAL A 528 -9.49 7.08 -2.77
N VAL A 529 -8.38 7.26 -2.06
CA VAL A 529 -8.31 8.06 -0.83
C VAL A 529 -8.06 9.52 -1.21
N ILE A 530 -9.05 10.38 -1.00
CA ILE A 530 -8.99 11.78 -1.43
C ILE A 530 -9.62 12.72 -0.41
N GLY A 531 -9.13 13.95 -0.33
CA GLY A 531 -9.67 14.97 0.56
C GLY A 531 -9.96 16.27 -0.18
N ASP A 532 -10.85 17.07 0.39
CA ASP A 532 -11.16 18.38 -0.14
C ASP A 532 -10.28 19.46 0.48
N ASN A 533 -9.96 20.46 -0.32
CA ASN A 533 -9.18 21.61 0.11
C ASN A 533 -10.08 22.85 0.20
N ARG A 534 -9.58 23.94 0.78
CA ARG A 534 -10.30 25.22 0.83
C ARG A 534 -9.41 26.35 0.31
N MET A 535 -10.02 27.26 -0.43
CA MET A 535 -9.40 28.51 -0.85
C MET A 535 -10.23 29.70 -0.40
N ARG A 536 -9.66 30.89 -0.40
CA ARG A 536 -10.38 32.12 -0.04
C ARG A 536 -10.67 32.94 -1.29
N VAL A 537 -11.94 33.27 -1.53
CA VAL A 537 -12.38 34.09 -2.67
C VAL A 537 -13.08 35.32 -2.11
N GLY A 538 -12.49 36.51 -2.30
CA GLY A 538 -12.90 37.71 -1.56
C GLY A 538 -12.73 37.53 -0.05
N HIS A 539 -13.82 37.72 0.71
CA HIS A 539 -13.84 37.55 2.17
C HIS A 539 -14.15 36.11 2.61
N ASP A 540 -14.76 35.30 1.75
CA ASP A 540 -15.32 33.97 2.06
C ASP A 540 -14.35 32.82 1.77
N TYR A 541 -14.59 31.69 2.44
CA TYR A 541 -13.93 30.42 2.13
C TYR A 541 -14.77 29.60 1.16
N GLU A 542 -14.12 29.14 0.09
CA GLU A 542 -14.67 28.25 -0.90
C GLU A 542 -14.04 26.85 -0.76
N ARG A 543 -14.90 25.83 -0.72
CA ARG A 543 -14.51 24.42 -0.76
C ARG A 543 -14.12 24.04 -2.19
N ILE A 544 -12.92 23.53 -2.37
CA ILE A 544 -12.47 22.86 -3.59
C ILE A 544 -12.91 21.39 -3.46
N ALA A 545 -14.03 21.07 -4.08
CA ALA A 545 -14.73 19.79 -4.02
C ALA A 545 -14.03 18.66 -4.81
N THR A 546 -12.73 18.46 -4.54
CA THR A 546 -11.87 17.51 -5.27
C THR A 546 -12.44 16.09 -5.22
N THR A 547 -12.99 15.68 -4.07
CA THR A 547 -13.65 14.39 -3.88
C THR A 547 -14.82 14.22 -4.85
N ASP A 548 -15.67 15.24 -4.96
CA ASP A 548 -16.83 15.21 -5.84
C ASP A 548 -16.40 15.21 -7.31
N PHE A 549 -15.33 15.93 -7.67
CA PHE A 549 -14.80 15.94 -9.03
C PHE A 549 -14.30 14.56 -9.45
N VAL A 550 -13.49 13.90 -8.62
CA VAL A 550 -12.96 12.57 -8.92
C VAL A 550 -14.08 11.53 -9.00
N GLN A 551 -15.11 11.63 -8.15
CA GLN A 551 -16.28 10.77 -8.23
C GLN A 551 -17.03 10.93 -9.57
N GLU A 552 -17.34 12.16 -9.98
CA GLU A 552 -18.06 12.43 -11.23
C GLU A 552 -17.25 11.98 -12.46
N ILE A 553 -15.93 12.17 -12.46
CA ILE A 553 -15.03 11.69 -13.53
C ILE A 553 -14.98 10.17 -13.56
N ALA A 554 -14.92 9.50 -12.40
CA ALA A 554 -14.91 8.04 -12.33
C ALA A 554 -16.19 7.45 -12.91
N ILE A 555 -17.36 8.01 -12.56
CA ILE A 555 -18.66 7.59 -13.12
C ILE A 555 -18.69 7.81 -14.64
N ALA A 556 -18.18 8.95 -15.13
CA ALA A 556 -18.06 9.21 -16.56
C ALA A 556 -17.02 8.32 -17.28
N SER A 557 -16.14 7.67 -16.51
CA SER A 557 -15.18 6.66 -16.97
C SER A 557 -15.69 5.23 -16.74
N ASP A 558 -17.01 5.05 -16.70
CA ASP A 558 -17.73 3.78 -16.56
C ASP A 558 -17.56 3.03 -15.23
N PHE A 559 -16.93 3.63 -14.23
CA PHE A 559 -16.95 3.05 -12.88
C PHE A 559 -18.34 3.14 -12.26
N LYS A 560 -18.72 2.11 -11.50
CA LYS A 560 -19.87 2.15 -10.61
C LYS A 560 -19.42 2.58 -9.21
N MET A 561 -20.15 3.52 -8.62
CA MET A 561 -19.96 3.88 -7.22
C MET A 561 -20.51 2.77 -6.31
N VAL A 562 -19.67 2.26 -5.41
CA VAL A 562 -20.07 1.28 -4.38
C VAL A 562 -20.41 2.01 -3.09
N GLU A 563 -19.48 2.79 -2.56
CA GLU A 563 -19.64 3.48 -1.28
C GLU A 563 -18.68 4.66 -1.12
N ARG A 564 -19.15 5.73 -0.48
CA ARG A 564 -18.32 6.83 -0.01
C ARG A 564 -18.08 6.68 1.49
N MET A 565 -16.83 6.46 1.91
CA MET A 565 -16.47 6.25 3.32
C MET A 565 -15.70 7.45 3.86
N ASP A 566 -16.25 8.16 4.83
CA ASP A 566 -15.56 9.28 5.48
C ASP A 566 -14.49 8.78 6.45
N ILE A 567 -13.30 9.37 6.39
CA ILE A 567 -12.16 9.05 7.25
C ILE A 567 -11.52 10.34 7.81
N SER A 568 -11.18 10.34 9.09
CA SER A 568 -10.53 11.50 9.71
C SER A 568 -9.03 11.53 9.40
N VAL A 569 -8.49 12.74 9.18
CA VAL A 569 -7.05 12.91 8.90
C VAL A 569 -6.24 12.78 10.19
N THR A 570 -5.12 12.07 10.10
CA THR A 570 -4.14 11.97 11.18
C THR A 570 -3.45 13.33 11.35
N THR A 571 -3.67 14.04 12.46
CA THR A 571 -3.04 15.34 12.68
C THR A 571 -1.57 15.16 13.09
N GLU A 572 -0.65 15.15 12.12
CA GLU A 572 0.76 15.41 12.42
C GLU A 572 0.93 16.93 12.64
N ASN A 573 1.38 17.32 13.85
CA ASN A 573 1.57 18.71 14.28
C ASN A 573 2.46 19.53 13.31
N LEU A 574 1.86 20.22 12.35
CA LEU A 574 2.56 21.10 11.40
C LEU A 574 2.07 22.55 11.52
N VAL A 575 3.00 23.52 11.51
CA VAL A 575 2.79 24.96 11.80
C VAL A 575 1.87 25.67 10.78
N HIS A 576 1.46 25.01 9.70
CA HIS A 576 0.64 25.59 8.62
C HIS A 576 -0.75 24.96 8.44
N MET A 577 -1.31 24.35 9.48
CA MET A 577 -2.61 23.67 9.48
C MET A 577 -3.86 24.55 9.22
N LYS A 578 -3.76 25.89 9.20
CA LYS A 578 -4.96 26.77 9.11
C LYS A 578 -5.79 26.57 7.83
N ASN A 579 -5.22 25.98 6.77
CA ASN A 579 -5.93 25.61 5.54
C ASN A 579 -5.83 24.10 5.24
N ALA A 580 -5.49 23.26 6.24
CA ALA A 580 -5.30 21.83 6.02
C ALA A 580 -6.63 21.09 5.87
N ILE A 581 -6.58 19.98 5.14
CA ILE A 581 -7.68 19.06 4.95
C ILE A 581 -8.05 18.46 6.30
N THR A 582 -9.30 18.64 6.72
CA THR A 582 -9.80 18.17 8.02
C THR A 582 -10.37 16.76 7.95
N GLU A 583 -10.85 16.35 6.76
CA GLU A 583 -11.50 15.07 6.50
C GLU A 583 -11.07 14.56 5.13
N ASN A 584 -10.70 13.29 5.07
CA ASN A 584 -10.49 12.55 3.83
C ASN A 584 -11.69 11.62 3.60
N VAL A 585 -11.82 11.14 2.39
CA VAL A 585 -12.87 10.24 1.94
C VAL A 585 -12.21 9.11 1.17
N VAL A 586 -12.70 7.89 1.35
CA VAL A 586 -12.40 6.78 0.45
C VAL A 586 -13.57 6.63 -0.51
N LEU A 587 -13.31 6.85 -1.80
CA LEU A 587 -14.24 6.52 -2.86
C LEU A 587 -14.04 5.05 -3.23
N TRP A 588 -15.00 4.20 -2.87
CA TRP A 588 -15.06 2.81 -3.32
C TRP A 588 -15.80 2.73 -4.64
N LEU A 589 -15.05 2.44 -5.70
CA LEU A 589 -15.50 2.26 -7.07
C LEU A 589 -15.36 0.79 -7.49
N CYS A 590 -16.15 0.35 -8.46
CA CYS A 590 -16.04 -0.99 -9.04
C CYS A 590 -16.17 -0.91 -10.56
N LYS A 591 -15.41 -1.72 -11.30
CA LYS A 591 -15.62 -1.93 -12.73
C LYS A 591 -16.76 -2.94 -12.92
N PRO A 592 -17.88 -2.58 -13.58
CA PRO A 592 -19.01 -3.48 -13.73
C PRO A 592 -18.62 -4.80 -14.43
N THR A 593 -19.20 -5.91 -13.98
CA THR A 593 -19.23 -7.17 -14.75
C THR A 593 -20.20 -6.98 -15.90
N ARG A 594 -19.75 -7.18 -17.14
CA ARG A 594 -20.61 -7.11 -18.33
C ARG A 594 -21.69 -8.20 -18.30
#